data_AF-A0A7C4ME95-F1
#
_entry.id   AF-A0A7C4ME95-F1
#
_cell.length_a   1.000
_cell.length_b   1.000
_cell.length_c   1.000
_cell.angle_alpha   90.00
_cell.angle_beta   90.00
_cell.angle_gamma   90.00
#
_symmetry.space_group_name_H-M   'P 1'
#
loop_
_entity.id
_entity.type
_entity.pdbx_description
1 polymer ?
#
loop_
_entity_poly.entity_id
_entity_poly.type
_entity_poly.pdbx_seq_one_letter_code
_entity_poly.pdbx_strand_id
1 'polypeptide(L)' 'MEEAEEFPEEFSKIVLGAHKSLSRRRNVEELEKELIEKIRVEGEVRLSKLWLTSDCHLWEIVYALNRLKEKGLVEEKEV' A
#
# COMPACT_ATOMS: atom_id res chain seq x y z
N MET A 1 -2.21 -37.19 11.16
CA MET A 1 -3.41 -36.45 11.56
C MET A 1 -2.88 -35.39 12.52
N GLU A 2 -2.58 -34.21 12.01
CA GLU A 2 -2.03 -33.11 12.83
C GLU A 2 -3.14 -32.59 13.73
N GLU A 3 -2.89 -32.59 15.04
CA GLU A 3 -3.77 -32.01 16.04
C GLU A 3 -3.83 -30.50 15.81
N ALA A 4 -5.02 -29.96 15.54
CA ALA A 4 -5.22 -28.54 15.37
C ALA A 4 -5.00 -27.84 16.72
N GLU A 5 -4.05 -26.91 16.76
CA GLU A 5 -3.75 -26.09 17.95
C GLU A 5 -5.00 -25.29 18.36
N GLU A 6 -5.54 -25.56 19.55
CA GLU A 6 -6.73 -24.88 20.05
C GLU A 6 -6.38 -23.47 20.52
N PHE A 7 -6.76 -22.45 19.73
CA PHE A 7 -6.59 -21.05 20.10
C PHE A 7 -7.51 -20.67 21.28
N PRO A 8 -6.99 -19.96 22.31
CA PRO A 8 -7.77 -19.49 23.47
C PRO A 8 -9.03 -18.71 23.08
N GLU A 9 -10.10 -18.84 23.87
CA GLU A 9 -11.44 -18.27 23.57
C GLU A 9 -11.45 -16.74 23.36
N GLU A 10 -10.42 -16.03 23.82
CA GLU A 10 -10.27 -14.57 23.67
C GLU A 10 -9.75 -14.13 22.28
N PHE A 11 -9.28 -15.05 21.44
CA PHE A 11 -8.93 -14.74 20.06
C PHE A 11 -10.17 -14.83 19.18
N SER A 12 -10.73 -13.68 18.79
CA SER A 12 -11.72 -13.68 17.70
C SER A 12 -11.05 -14.23 16.45
N LYS A 13 -11.42 -15.44 16.01
CA LYS A 13 -10.98 -16.08 14.75
C LYS A 13 -11.55 -15.36 13.51
N ILE A 14 -11.82 -14.06 13.62
CA ILE A 14 -12.47 -13.23 12.61
C ILE A 14 -11.37 -12.58 11.78
N VAL A 15 -11.18 -13.09 10.57
CA VAL A 15 -10.37 -12.41 9.55
C VAL A 15 -11.25 -11.32 8.93
N LEU A 16 -10.89 -10.06 9.15
CA LEU A 16 -11.51 -8.95 8.42
C LEU A 16 -11.10 -9.06 6.94
N GLY A 17 -12.09 -9.12 6.06
CA GLY A 17 -11.88 -9.30 4.62
C GLY A 17 -11.06 -8.16 3.99
N ALA A 18 -10.81 -8.30 2.69
CA ALA A 18 -10.05 -7.32 1.92
C ALA A 18 -10.53 -5.88 2.17
N HIS A 19 -9.59 -5.00 2.52
CA HIS A 19 -9.88 -3.57 2.70
C HIS A 19 -10.51 -3.01 1.42
N LYS A 20 -11.45 -2.05 1.52
CA LYS A 20 -12.16 -1.49 0.35
C LYS A 20 -11.22 -0.98 -0.74
N SER A 21 -10.02 -0.54 -0.37
CA SER A 21 -8.94 -0.15 -1.29
C SER A 21 -8.44 -1.26 -2.21
N LEU A 22 -8.79 -2.51 -1.95
CA LEU A 22 -8.47 -3.66 -2.80
C LEU A 22 -9.58 -3.98 -3.81
N SER A 23 -10.66 -3.20 -3.84
CA SER A 23 -11.80 -3.44 -4.75
C SER A 23 -11.61 -2.86 -6.16
N ARG A 24 -10.61 -1.99 -6.36
CA ARG A 24 -10.39 -1.27 -7.62
C ARG A 24 -8.95 -1.43 -8.09
N ARG A 25 -8.80 -1.66 -9.40
CA ARG A 25 -7.51 -1.52 -10.09
C ARG A 25 -7.41 -0.09 -10.61
N ARG A 26 -6.26 0.55 -10.41
CA ARG A 26 -6.02 1.92 -10.85
C ARG A 26 -5.15 1.96 -12.09
N ASN A 27 -5.36 2.99 -12.91
CA ASN A 27 -4.41 3.28 -13.97
C ASN A 27 -3.08 3.74 -13.34
N VAL A 28 -1.98 3.13 -13.76
CA VAL A 28 -0.66 3.41 -13.17
C VAL A 28 -0.23 4.87 -13.39
N GLU A 29 -0.56 5.48 -14.52
CA GLU A 29 -0.16 6.86 -14.84
C GLU A 29 -0.93 7.89 -14.00
N GLU A 30 -2.20 7.61 -13.70
CA GLU A 30 -2.98 8.43 -12.76
C GLU A 30 -2.45 8.29 -11.33
N LEU A 31 -2.09 7.07 -10.94
CA LEU A 31 -1.49 6.80 -9.63
C LEU A 31 -0.14 7.51 -9.48
N GLU A 32 0.72 7.47 -10.51
CA GLU A 32 1.99 8.20 -10.52
C GLU A 32 1.80 9.71 -10.28
N LYS A 33 0.84 10.35 -10.98
CA LYS A 33 0.54 11.78 -10.82
C LYS A 33 0.09 12.12 -9.40
N GLU A 34 -0.82 11.32 -8.83
CA GLU A 34 -1.30 11.53 -7.48
C GLU A 34 -0.20 11.32 -6.43
N LEU A 35 0.65 10.31 -6.60
CA LEU A 35 1.77 10.05 -5.69
C LEU A 35 2.77 11.21 -5.73
N ILE A 36 3.12 11.73 -6.91
CA ILE A 36 3.98 12.92 -7.05
C ILE A 36 3.39 14.11 -6.30
N GLU A 37 2.09 14.39 -6.47
CA GLU A 37 1.47 15.55 -5.83
C GLU A 37 1.46 15.40 -4.30
N LYS A 38 1.16 14.21 -3.78
CA LYS A 38 1.23 13.92 -2.34
C LYS A 38 2.65 14.13 -1.79
N ILE A 39 3.65 13.58 -2.47
CA ILE A 39 5.07 13.71 -2.08
C ILE A 39 5.49 15.19 -2.15
N ARG A 40 5.06 15.94 -3.16
CA ARG A 40 5.37 17.37 -3.30
C ARG A 40 4.79 18.21 -2.17
N VAL A 41 3.57 17.91 -1.73
CA VAL A 41 2.90 18.67 -0.66
C VAL A 41 3.47 18.33 0.72
N GLU A 42 3.77 17.06 0.97
CA GLU A 42 4.19 16.60 2.30
C GLU A 42 5.72 16.52 2.49
N GLY A 43 6.49 16.50 1.40
CA GLY A 43 7.92 16.26 1.41
C GLY A 43 8.24 14.78 1.59
N GLU A 44 8.64 14.38 2.80
CA GLU A 44 8.97 12.99 3.11
C GLU A 44 7.73 12.22 3.60
N VAL A 45 7.35 11.17 2.88
CA VAL A 45 6.12 10.41 3.15
C VAL A 45 6.42 8.92 3.28
N ARG A 46 5.89 8.29 4.33
CA ARG A 46 5.98 6.83 4.49
C ARG A 46 5.12 6.11 3.47
N LEU A 47 5.61 4.98 2.95
CA LEU A 47 4.87 4.11 2.05
C LEU A 47 3.49 3.71 2.60
N SER A 48 3.41 3.41 3.90
CA SER A 48 2.15 3.06 4.56
C SER A 48 1.12 4.20 4.50
N LYS A 49 1.56 5.47 4.58
CA LYS A 49 0.68 6.63 4.48
C LYS A 49 0.19 6.86 3.05
N LEU A 50 1.07 6.68 2.05
CA LEU A 50 0.65 6.69 0.65
C LEU A 50 -0.41 5.61 0.40
N TRP A 51 -0.17 4.39 0.91
CA TRP A 51 -1.09 3.28 0.76
C TRP A 51 -2.46 3.48 1.36
N LEU A 52 -2.53 3.94 2.61
CA LEU A 52 -3.80 4.21 3.29
C LEU A 52 -4.66 5.28 2.60
N THR A 53 -4.06 6.12 1.74
CA THR A 53 -4.73 7.28 1.14
C THR A 53 -4.87 7.21 -0.39
N SER A 54 -4.52 6.08 -1.03
CA SER A 54 -4.51 5.91 -2.49
C SER A 54 -5.58 4.94 -3.03
N ASP A 55 -6.43 4.36 -2.17
CA ASP A 55 -7.54 3.48 -2.54
C ASP A 55 -7.17 2.38 -3.57
N CYS A 56 -6.00 1.76 -3.38
CA CYS A 56 -5.48 0.72 -4.26
C CYS A 56 -4.72 -0.38 -3.49
N HIS A 57 -4.26 -1.40 -4.22
CA HIS A 57 -3.39 -2.42 -3.65
C HIS A 57 -1.99 -1.88 -3.39
N LEU A 58 -1.35 -2.38 -2.33
CA LEU A 58 0.03 -2.00 -2.02
C LEU A 58 0.98 -2.26 -3.20
N TRP A 59 0.78 -3.36 -3.95
CA TRP A 59 1.61 -3.67 -5.11
C TRP A 59 1.49 -2.61 -6.23
N GLU A 60 0.33 -1.97 -6.40
CA GLU A 60 0.13 -0.92 -7.41
C GLU A 60 0.94 0.33 -7.05
N ILE A 61 1.03 0.66 -5.76
CA ILE A 61 1.84 1.77 -5.26
C ILE A 61 3.31 1.48 -5.41
N VAL A 62 3.75 0.29 -4.98
CA VAL A 62 5.15 -0.13 -5.13
C VAL A 62 5.56 -0.11 -6.61
N TYR A 63 4.68 -0.60 -7.50
CA TYR A 63 4.92 -0.57 -8.94
C TYR A 63 5.01 0.87 -9.49
N ALA A 64 4.11 1.77 -9.09
CA ALA A 64 4.15 3.17 -9.50
C ALA A 64 5.38 3.90 -8.95
N LEU A 65 5.76 3.68 -7.69
CA LEU A 65 6.95 4.28 -7.09
C LEU A 65 8.24 3.82 -7.78
N ASN A 66 8.35 2.53 -8.12
CA ASN A 66 9.49 2.02 -8.89
C ASN A 66 9.62 2.72 -10.26
N ARG A 67 8.50 2.92 -10.97
CA ARG A 67 8.51 3.65 -12.24
C ARG A 67 8.87 5.11 -12.07
N LEU A 68 8.42 5.77 -11.00
CA LEU A 68 8.81 7.14 -10.68
C LEU A 68 10.30 7.24 -10.34
N LYS A 69 10.84 6.25 -9.64
CA LYS A 69 12.27 6.14 -9.32
C LYS A 69 13.10 5.93 -10.59
N GLU A 70 12.67 5.06 -11.50
CA GLU A 70 13.30 4.88 -12.82
C GLU A 70 13.31 6.17 -13.65
N LYS A 71 12.29 7.02 -13.48
CA LYS A 71 12.21 8.36 -14.09
C LYS A 71 13.03 9.44 -13.36
N GLY A 72 13.64 9.12 -12.23
CA GLY A 72 14.37 10.09 -11.40
C GLY A 72 13.48 11.14 -10.71
N LEU A 73 12.20 10.83 -10.50
CA LEU A 73 11.22 11.77 -9.93
C LEU A 73 11.06 11.62 -8.41
N VAL A 74 11.42 10.46 -7.86
CA VAL A 74 11.37 10.17 -6.43
C VAL A 74 12.58 9.32 -6.03
N GLU A 75 12.96 9.40 -4.77
CA GLU A 75 13.97 8.53 -4.16
C GLU A 75 13.37 7.85 -2.92
N GLU A 76 13.81 6.62 -2.66
CA GLU A 76 13.44 5.88 -1.46
C GLU A 76 14.67 5.84 -0.54
N LYS A 77 14.49 6.29 0.71
CA LYS A 77 15.51 6.24 1.76
C LYS A 77 15.15 5.14 2.74
N GLU A 78 16.12 4.33 3.13
CA GLU A 78 15.96 3.43 4.28
C GLU A 78 15.84 4.28 5.56
N VAL A 79 14.90 3.90 6.43
CA VAL A 79 14.57 4.62 7.67
C VAL A 79 14.90 3.75 8.87
#